data_AF-A0A7J2HZP9-F1
#
_entry.id   AF-A0A7J2HZP9-F1
#
_cell.length_a   1.000
_cell.length_b   1.000
_cell.length_c   1.000
_cell.angle_alpha   90.00
_cell.angle_beta   90.00
_cell.angle_gamma   90.00
#
_symmetry.space_group_name_H-M   'P 1'
#
loop_
_entity.id
_entity.type
_entity.pdbx_description
1 polymer ?
#
loop_
_entity_poly.entity_id
_entity_poly.type
_entity_poly.pdbx_seq_one_letter_code
_entity_poly.pdbx_strand_id
1 'polypeptide(L)'
;LAEYNFAILVKNLGHKVTSGMEQRDAAVIAGAKGATTVVMKKGRLLIQSVCKDLSKDFPKAAKQILNLLKPEENDAIIVASADEPSKAEYGALAAAWTLVNDC
;
A
#
# COMPACT_ATOMS: atom_id res chain seq x y z
N LEU A 1 12.73 1.87 11.74
CA LEU A 1 11.97 1.23 10.64
C LEU A 1 12.23 -0.27 10.69
N ALA A 2 11.28 -1.07 10.23
CA ALA A 2 11.47 -2.51 10.08
C ALA A 2 12.43 -2.82 8.92
N GLU A 3 13.11 -3.96 8.96
CA GLU A 3 14.17 -4.31 8.00
C GLU A 3 13.60 -4.73 6.62
N TYR A 4 12.44 -5.39 6.61
CA TYR A 4 11.85 -5.95 5.40
C TYR A 4 10.59 -5.19 4.98
N ASN A 5 10.45 -4.97 3.68
CA ASN A 5 9.27 -4.36 3.07
C ASN A 5 8.76 -5.24 1.93
N PHE A 6 7.45 -5.43 1.87
CA PHE A 6 6.78 -6.13 0.78
C PHE A 6 5.71 -5.23 0.18
N ALA A 7 5.70 -5.11 -1.15
CA ALA A 7 4.75 -4.28 -1.87
C ALA A 7 3.86 -5.15 -2.76
N ILE A 8 2.55 -4.91 -2.71
CA ILE A 8 1.56 -5.57 -3.56
C ILE A 8 0.73 -4.54 -4.32
N LEU A 9 0.50 -4.81 -5.60
CA LEU A 9 -0.38 -4.03 -6.47
C LEU A 9 -1.74 -4.72 -6.54
N VAL A 10 -2.80 -4.00 -6.17
CA VAL A 10 -4.18 -4.44 -6.26
C VAL A 10 -4.87 -3.63 -7.36
N LYS A 11 -5.25 -4.32 -8.44
CA LYS A 11 -5.76 -3.69 -9.64
C LYS A 11 -7.18 -3.15 -9.45
N ASN A 12 -7.43 -1.93 -9.93
CA ASN A 12 -8.77 -1.32 -10.05
C ASN A 12 -9.59 -1.24 -8.74
N LEU A 13 -8.96 -1.28 -7.57
CA LEU A 13 -9.63 -1.27 -6.25
C LEU A 13 -9.23 -0.08 -5.36
N GLY A 14 -8.48 0.89 -5.90
CA GLY A 14 -8.06 2.12 -5.20
C GLY A 14 -9.21 2.95 -4.65
N HIS A 15 -10.37 2.95 -5.32
CA HIS A 15 -11.57 3.62 -4.87
C HIS A 15 -12.16 3.07 -3.56
N LYS A 16 -11.87 1.81 -3.20
CA LYS A 16 -12.29 1.23 -1.91
C LYS A 16 -11.41 1.70 -0.74
N VAL A 17 -10.23 2.26 -1.03
CA VAL A 17 -9.33 2.80 0.00
C VAL A 17 -9.88 4.15 0.46
N THR A 18 -10.47 4.17 1.66
CA THR A 18 -10.99 5.39 2.31
C THR A 18 -9.86 6.14 3.01
N SER A 19 -9.21 5.50 3.97
CA SER A 19 -8.20 6.09 4.86
C SER A 19 -6.86 5.34 4.83
N GLY A 20 -6.87 4.05 4.45
CA GLY A 20 -5.71 3.17 4.58
C GLY A 20 -5.57 2.54 5.96
N MET A 21 -6.42 2.90 6.94
CA MET A 21 -6.35 2.36 8.30
C MET A 21 -6.77 0.89 8.34
N GLU A 22 -7.81 0.51 7.59
CA GLU A 22 -8.28 -0.87 7.51
C GLU A 22 -7.16 -1.81 6.99
N GLN A 23 -6.42 -1.35 5.97
CA GLN A 23 -5.27 -2.08 5.43
C GLN A 23 -4.12 -2.17 6.45
N ARG A 24 -3.82 -1.07 7.15
CA ARG A 24 -2.76 -1.06 8.17
C ARG A 24 -3.10 -2.00 9.32
N ASP A 25 -4.32 -1.93 9.83
CA ASP A 25 -4.75 -2.72 10.98
C ASP A 25 -4.78 -4.20 10.63
N ALA A 26 -5.26 -4.58 9.42
CA ALA A 26 -5.19 -5.95 8.92
C ALA A 26 -3.73 -6.46 8.77
N ALA A 27 -2.82 -5.62 8.25
CA ALA A 27 -1.40 -5.99 8.15
C ALA A 27 -0.78 -6.23 9.53
N VAL A 28 -1.09 -5.38 10.51
CA VAL A 28 -0.58 -5.49 11.88
C VAL A 28 -1.13 -6.74 12.57
N ILE A 29 -2.42 -7.05 12.41
CA ILE A 29 -3.02 -8.29 12.90
C ILE A 29 -2.33 -9.53 12.31
N ALA A 30 -1.94 -9.46 11.03
CA ALA A 30 -1.18 -10.52 10.36
C ALA A 30 0.32 -10.57 10.73
N GLY A 31 0.77 -9.73 11.67
CA GLY A 31 2.12 -9.76 12.23
C GLY A 31 3.10 -8.77 11.60
N ALA A 32 2.68 -7.90 10.68
CA ALA A 32 3.52 -6.80 10.22
C ALA A 32 3.67 -5.73 11.31
N LYS A 33 4.71 -4.90 11.22
CA LYS A 33 4.85 -3.69 12.05
C LYS A 33 3.93 -2.56 11.59
N GLY A 34 3.50 -2.59 10.34
CA GLY A 34 2.58 -1.63 9.77
C GLY A 34 2.49 -1.77 8.26
N ALA A 35 1.53 -1.05 7.67
CA ALA A 35 1.40 -0.92 6.23
C ALA A 35 0.99 0.49 5.83
N THR A 36 1.37 0.87 4.62
CA THR A 36 1.00 2.13 3.97
C THR A 36 0.30 1.82 2.66
N THR A 37 -0.88 2.40 2.46
CA THR A 37 -1.65 2.27 1.22
C THR A 37 -1.52 3.54 0.38
N VAL A 38 -1.10 3.36 -0.87
CA VAL A 38 -0.99 4.39 -1.89
C VAL A 38 -2.01 4.09 -2.98
N VAL A 39 -2.66 5.10 -3.54
CA VAL A 39 -3.61 4.96 -4.65
C VAL A 39 -3.12 5.75 -5.85
N MET A 40 -3.26 5.20 -7.05
CA MET A 40 -3.09 5.96 -8.29
C MET A 40 -4.41 6.66 -8.64
N LYS A 41 -4.43 8.00 -8.56
CA LYS A 41 -5.61 8.80 -8.88
C LYS A 41 -5.23 10.08 -9.61
N LYS A 42 -5.91 10.38 -10.71
CA LYS A 42 -5.63 11.49 -11.64
C LYS A 42 -4.16 11.52 -12.07
N GLY A 43 -3.58 10.35 -12.35
CA GLY A 43 -2.17 10.21 -12.72
C GLY A 43 -1.17 10.58 -11.61
N ARG A 44 -1.58 10.56 -10.34
CA ARG A 44 -0.73 10.83 -9.18
C ARG A 44 -0.82 9.70 -8.17
N LEU A 45 0.28 9.46 -7.48
CA LEU A 45 0.32 8.59 -6.30
C LEU A 45 -0.07 9.42 -5.08
N LEU A 46 -1.05 8.96 -4.31
CA LEU A 46 -1.52 9.62 -3.08
C LEU A 46 -1.65 8.61 -1.95
N ILE A 47 -1.39 9.07 -0.73
CA ILE A 47 -1.75 8.36 0.50
C ILE A 47 -2.99 9.07 1.04
N GLN A 48 -4.10 8.35 1.15
CA GLN A 48 -5.35 8.91 1.65
C GLN A 48 -5.12 9.60 3.00
N SER A 49 -5.70 10.79 3.18
CA SER A 49 -5.60 11.62 4.40
C SER A 49 -4.22 12.17 4.76
N VAL A 50 -3.13 11.78 4.09
CA VAL A 50 -1.76 12.18 4.46
C VAL A 50 -1.03 12.94 3.35
N CYS A 51 -1.10 12.46 2.11
CA CYS A 51 -0.26 12.95 1.02
C CYS A 51 -1.08 13.04 -0.28
N LYS A 52 -1.16 14.25 -0.86
CA LYS A 52 -1.89 14.49 -2.11
C LYS A 52 -1.06 14.17 -3.36
N ASP A 53 0.27 14.12 -3.23
CA ASP A 53 1.18 13.85 -4.34
C ASP A 53 2.52 13.30 -3.82
N LEU A 54 2.65 11.98 -3.83
CA LEU A 54 3.84 11.26 -3.36
C LEU A 54 5.07 11.62 -4.19
N SER A 55 4.91 12.03 -5.45
CA SER A 55 6.02 12.43 -6.30
C SER A 55 6.66 13.74 -5.85
N LYS A 56 5.91 14.59 -5.13
CA LYS A 56 6.42 15.84 -4.55
C LYS A 56 7.00 15.60 -3.16
N ASP A 57 6.27 14.88 -2.31
CA ASP A 57 6.61 14.73 -0.90
C ASP A 57 7.71 13.66 -0.70
N PHE A 58 7.68 12.58 -1.50
CA PHE A 58 8.60 11.45 -1.41
C PHE A 58 9.05 10.95 -2.80
N PRO A 59 9.80 11.78 -3.56
CA PRO A 59 10.12 11.50 -4.97
C PRO A 59 10.85 10.17 -5.20
N LYS A 60 11.70 9.75 -4.26
CA LYS A 60 12.43 8.47 -4.34
C LYS A 60 11.45 7.28 -4.27
N ALA A 61 10.54 7.29 -3.30
CA ALA A 61 9.55 6.22 -3.13
C ALA A 61 8.58 6.18 -4.31
N ALA A 62 8.09 7.35 -4.77
CA ALA A 62 7.23 7.44 -5.94
C ALA A 62 7.89 6.84 -7.19
N LYS A 63 9.16 7.16 -7.45
CA LYS A 63 9.92 6.61 -8.59
C LYS A 63 10.08 5.09 -8.49
N GLN A 64 10.35 4.55 -7.29
CA GLN A 64 10.44 3.10 -7.09
C GLN A 64 9.11 2.41 -7.38
N ILE A 65 8.00 2.94 -6.86
CA ILE A 65 6.66 2.39 -7.08
C ILE A 65 6.31 2.40 -8.57
N LEU A 66 6.51 3.53 -9.26
CA LEU A 66 6.21 3.66 -10.69
C LEU A 66 7.03 2.70 -11.56
N ASN A 67 8.32 2.52 -11.24
CA ASN A 67 9.19 1.65 -12.02
C ASN A 67 8.93 0.16 -11.79
N LEU A 68 8.69 -0.24 -10.54
CA LEU A 68 8.56 -1.65 -10.16
C LEU A 68 7.16 -2.19 -10.42
N LEU A 69 6.12 -1.41 -10.08
CA LEU A 69 4.74 -1.88 -10.09
C LEU A 69 3.95 -1.38 -11.29
N LYS A 70 4.37 -0.28 -11.93
CA LYS A 70 3.69 0.35 -13.07
C LYS A 70 2.17 0.47 -12.87
N PRO A 71 1.72 1.10 -11.76
CA PRO A 71 0.30 1.19 -11.44
C PRO A 71 -0.45 2.04 -12.47
N GLU A 72 -1.71 1.67 -12.72
CA GLU A 72 -2.66 2.37 -13.56
C GLU A 72 -3.70 3.11 -12.71
N GLU A 73 -4.50 3.97 -13.33
CA GLU A 73 -5.55 4.71 -12.64
C GLU A 73 -6.48 3.75 -11.87
N ASN A 74 -6.83 4.13 -10.64
CA ASN A 74 -7.64 3.35 -9.71
C ASN A 74 -6.96 2.08 -9.16
N ASP A 75 -5.66 1.89 -9.35
CA ASP A 75 -4.91 0.85 -8.64
C ASP A 75 -4.58 1.27 -7.20
N ALA A 76 -4.54 0.30 -6.29
CA ALA A 76 -4.00 0.45 -4.94
C ALA A 76 -2.66 -0.26 -4.82
N ILE A 77 -1.70 0.36 -4.14
CA ILE A 77 -0.40 -0.19 -3.80
C ILE A 77 -0.33 -0.26 -2.29
N ILE A 78 -0.08 -1.43 -1.73
CA ILE A 78 0.08 -1.62 -0.30
C ILE A 78 1.53 -2.01 -0.03
N VAL A 79 2.20 -1.26 0.85
CA VAL A 79 3.56 -1.55 1.29
C VAL A 79 3.51 -1.91 2.76
N ALA A 80 3.72 -3.18 3.09
CA ALA A 80 3.81 -3.66 4.46
C ALA A 80 5.28 -3.80 4.90
N SER A 81 5.55 -3.55 6.18
CA SER A 81 6.89 -3.60 6.75
C SER A 81 6.93 -4.48 7.99
N ALA A 82 7.97 -5.30 8.15
CA ALA A 82 8.15 -6.18 9.30
C ALA A 82 9.62 -6.51 9.56
N ASP A 83 9.91 -7.06 10.75
CA ASP A 83 11.26 -7.52 11.12
C ASP A 83 11.60 -8.89 10.50
N GLU A 84 10.61 -9.58 9.95
CA GLU A 84 10.77 -10.86 9.27
C GLU A 84 10.18 -10.76 7.86
N PRO A 85 10.84 -11.32 6.82
CA PRO A 85 10.36 -11.26 5.45
C PRO A 85 8.94 -11.83 5.29
N SER A 86 8.68 -12.98 5.90
CA SER A 86 7.38 -13.67 5.85
C SER A 86 6.27 -12.82 6.45
N LYS A 87 6.52 -12.12 7.55
CA LYS A 87 5.53 -11.23 8.18
C LYS A 87 5.25 -9.99 7.35
N ALA A 88 6.22 -9.47 6.61
CA ALA A 88 5.98 -8.37 5.68
C ALA A 88 5.08 -8.83 4.53
N GLU A 89 5.33 -10.03 3.98
CA GLU A 89 4.50 -10.63 2.93
C GLU A 89 3.07 -10.93 3.41
N TYR A 90 2.91 -11.63 4.53
CA TYR A 90 1.58 -11.92 5.10
C TYR A 90 0.81 -10.65 5.45
N GLY A 91 1.49 -9.63 5.97
CA GLY A 91 0.90 -8.32 6.23
C GLY A 91 0.37 -7.65 4.96
N ALA A 92 1.15 -7.68 3.87
CA ALA A 92 0.72 -7.13 2.58
C ALA A 92 -0.48 -7.89 2.00
N LEU A 93 -0.47 -9.23 2.10
CA LEU A 93 -1.57 -10.08 1.64
C LEU A 93 -2.86 -9.84 2.44
N ALA A 94 -2.77 -9.81 3.77
CA ALA A 94 -3.91 -9.52 4.64
C ALA A 94 -4.52 -8.15 4.36
N ALA A 95 -3.67 -7.14 4.17
CA ALA A 95 -4.10 -5.81 3.80
C ALA A 95 -4.78 -5.78 2.42
N ALA A 96 -4.20 -6.44 1.41
CA ALA A 96 -4.83 -6.55 0.09
C ALA A 96 -6.20 -7.24 0.15
N TRP A 97 -6.34 -8.25 1.01
CA TRP A 97 -7.59 -8.98 1.20
C TRP A 97 -8.75 -8.08 1.63
N THR A 98 -8.48 -7.03 2.41
CA THR A 98 -9.52 -6.05 2.82
C THR A 98 -10.12 -5.26 1.67
N LEU A 99 -9.46 -5.20 0.51
CA LEU A 99 -9.98 -4.54 -0.70
C LEU A 99 -10.69 -5.53 -1.63
N VAL A 100 -10.22 -6.77 -1.68
CA VAL A 100 -10.73 -7.81 -2.57
C VAL A 100 -11.99 -8.45 -2.01
N ASN A 101 -12.09 -8.59 -0.69
CA ASN A 101 -13.24 -9.22 -0.06
C ASN A 101 -14.39 -8.21 0.11
N ASP A 102 -15.51 -8.45 -0.58
CA ASP A 102 -16.78 -7.74 -0.37
C ASP A 102 -17.55 -8.43 0.76
N CYS A 103 -17.22 -8.12 2.01
CA CYS A 103 -18.10 -8.45 3.14
C CYS A 103 -18.85 -7.19 3.59
#